data_AF-A0A7H0VCY1-F1
#
_entry.id   AF-A0A7H0VCY1-F1
#
_cell.length_a   1.000
_cell.length_b   1.000
_cell.length_c   1.000
_cell.angle_alpha   90.00
_cell.angle_beta   90.00
_cell.angle_gamma   90.00
#
_symmetry.space_group_name_H-M   'P 1'
#
loop_
_entity.id
_entity.type
_entity.pdbx_description
1 polymer ?
#
loop_
_entity_poly.entity_id
_entity_poly.type
_entity_poly.pdbx_seq_one_letter_code
_entity_poly.pdbx_strand_id
1 'polypeptide(L)'
;MHRLSRYLTLFLFGAIGLMAQNPHGEGFKINCSDCHNSGSWQVNLQNMKFDHASTGFELEGQHAAVACMDCHENLEFKKVGTQCVECHTDVHQMSVGDDCKRCHDSESWLVFNIPDLHEQNGFPLQGAHITLACIDCHDASNNLVWQRQGQECVDCHREDYQTASDPDHVASGFSIDCIQCHEPLSQQWGGDNFHYFFPLVLGHDGLDCMDCHTSPTYDQIQPICSTCHIDDYQSATNPNHLSSGFPTDCALCHNTNPGWAPASFENHDDDHFPIYSGTHRGTWSSCTECHTNTSNYNIFSCIDCHEHSDKSRMDKKHDDVGGYRYESNACYNCHPTGRE
;
A
#
# COMPACT_ATOMS: atom_id res chain seq x y z
N MET A 1 25.37 5.15 -120.07
CA MET A 1 25.42 4.98 -118.60
C MET A 1 25.35 6.35 -117.96
N HIS A 2 24.40 6.52 -117.04
CA HIS A 2 23.84 7.77 -116.55
C HIS A 2 24.82 8.68 -115.78
N ARG A 3 24.66 10.00 -115.94
CA ARG A 3 25.01 10.98 -114.89
C ARG A 3 23.75 11.76 -114.53
N LEU A 4 23.25 11.52 -113.32
CA LEU A 4 22.05 12.10 -112.75
C LEU A 4 22.33 13.42 -112.05
N SER A 5 21.26 14.20 -112.00
CA SER A 5 21.13 15.60 -111.61
C SER A 5 21.40 15.86 -110.12
N ARG A 6 21.84 17.10 -109.87
CA ARG A 6 21.95 17.77 -108.58
C ARG A 6 20.60 17.88 -107.89
N TYR A 7 20.54 17.58 -106.58
CA TYR A 7 19.57 18.15 -105.65
C TYR A 7 20.30 18.48 -104.35
N LEU A 8 20.24 19.77 -103.98
CA LEU A 8 20.81 20.34 -102.77
C LEU A 8 19.72 20.27 -101.69
N THR A 9 19.86 19.37 -100.73
CA THR A 9 18.91 19.25 -99.60
C THR A 9 19.45 20.06 -98.43
N LEU A 10 18.78 21.19 -98.13
CA LEU A 10 19.00 21.95 -96.90
C LEU A 10 18.51 21.10 -95.72
N PHE A 11 19.42 20.69 -94.81
CA PHE A 11 19.05 20.12 -93.52
C PHE A 11 18.73 21.24 -92.55
N LEU A 12 17.44 21.43 -92.24
CA LEU A 12 16.99 22.25 -91.13
C LEU A 12 17.34 21.50 -89.84
N PHE A 13 18.34 21.97 -89.09
CA PHE A 13 18.60 21.48 -87.72
C PHE A 13 17.44 21.94 -86.82
N GLY A 14 16.45 21.06 -86.62
CA GLY A 14 15.47 21.21 -85.56
C GLY A 14 16.17 21.02 -84.22
N ALA A 15 16.30 22.10 -83.44
CA ALA A 15 16.69 22.01 -82.05
C ALA A 15 15.56 21.28 -81.29
N ILE A 16 15.72 19.97 -81.09
CA ILE A 16 14.90 19.24 -80.12
C ILE A 16 15.33 19.75 -78.75
N GLY A 17 14.56 20.68 -78.20
CA GLY A 17 14.69 21.06 -76.80
C GLY A 17 14.39 19.85 -75.94
N LEU A 18 15.42 19.20 -75.41
CA LEU A 18 15.28 18.28 -74.28
C LEU A 18 14.75 19.12 -73.11
N MET A 19 13.44 19.09 -72.90
CA MET A 19 12.87 19.59 -71.66
C MET A 19 13.38 18.67 -70.56
N ALA A 20 14.18 19.24 -69.65
CA ALA A 20 14.58 18.54 -68.43
C ALA A 20 13.30 18.14 -67.68
N GLN A 21 12.99 16.85 -67.66
CA GLN A 21 11.87 16.33 -66.88
C GLN A 21 12.25 16.38 -65.40
N ASN A 22 11.37 16.95 -64.58
CA ASN A 22 11.54 16.94 -63.13
C ASN A 22 11.39 15.50 -62.63
N PRO A 23 12.43 14.86 -62.07
CA PRO A 23 12.34 13.49 -61.59
C PRO A 23 11.40 13.33 -60.38
N HIS A 24 10.95 14.43 -59.78
CA HIS A 24 10.05 14.44 -58.61
C HIS A 24 8.56 14.55 -58.95
N GLY A 25 8.19 14.34 -60.22
CA GLY A 25 6.82 14.31 -60.70
C GLY A 25 6.21 15.69 -60.99
N GLU A 26 5.04 15.68 -61.64
CA GLU A 26 4.31 16.90 -61.96
C GLU A 26 3.70 17.54 -60.69
N GLY A 27 4.05 18.81 -60.45
CA GLY A 27 3.51 19.59 -59.33
C GLY A 27 4.35 19.55 -58.04
N PHE A 28 5.60 19.10 -58.10
CA PHE A 28 6.57 19.35 -57.02
C PHE A 28 6.95 20.84 -57.00
N LYS A 29 6.62 21.54 -55.89
CA LYS A 29 6.72 23.01 -55.77
C LYS A 29 7.84 23.51 -54.86
N ILE A 30 8.69 22.63 -54.32
CA ILE A 30 9.81 22.99 -53.45
C ILE A 30 10.98 23.47 -54.32
N ASN A 31 11.76 24.46 -53.86
CA ASN A 31 12.89 24.95 -54.64
C ASN A 31 13.96 23.85 -54.72
N CYS A 32 14.51 23.62 -55.90
CA CYS A 32 15.54 22.59 -56.10
C CYS A 32 16.75 22.78 -55.16
N SER A 33 17.09 24.04 -54.84
CA SER A 33 18.18 24.40 -53.94
C SER A 33 17.97 24.04 -52.48
N ASP A 34 16.74 23.70 -52.09
CA ASP A 34 16.43 23.32 -50.70
C ASP A 34 16.94 21.90 -50.41
N CYS A 35 17.11 21.08 -51.46
CA CYS A 35 17.60 19.71 -51.38
C CYS A 35 18.93 19.48 -52.14
N HIS A 36 19.14 20.15 -53.28
CA HIS A 36 20.30 19.94 -54.14
C HIS A 36 21.26 21.12 -54.11
N ASN A 37 22.57 20.84 -54.21
CA ASN A 37 23.55 21.89 -54.47
C ASN A 37 23.62 22.22 -55.98
N SER A 38 23.90 23.49 -56.30
CA SER A 38 23.86 24.02 -57.67
C SER A 38 24.96 23.49 -58.61
N GLY A 39 25.98 22.81 -58.09
CA GLY A 39 27.13 22.32 -58.87
C GLY A 39 27.03 20.85 -59.24
N SER A 40 26.90 19.98 -58.23
CA SER A 40 26.91 18.52 -58.38
C SER A 40 25.53 17.88 -58.28
N TRP A 41 24.48 18.64 -57.96
CA TRP A 41 23.13 18.11 -57.71
C TRP A 41 23.05 17.04 -56.62
N GLN A 42 24.10 16.89 -55.81
CA GLN A 42 24.12 15.98 -54.69
C GLN A 42 23.30 16.55 -53.54
N VAL A 43 22.59 15.63 -52.89
CA VAL A 43 21.87 15.88 -51.64
C VAL A 43 22.84 15.70 -50.48
N ASN A 44 22.89 16.67 -49.58
CA ASN A 44 23.63 16.57 -48.32
C ASN A 44 22.60 16.63 -47.19
N LEU A 45 22.39 15.49 -46.51
CA LEU A 45 21.38 15.38 -45.44
C LEU A 45 21.69 16.28 -44.24
N GLN A 46 22.97 16.62 -44.00
CA GLN A 46 23.35 17.50 -42.89
C GLN A 46 23.13 19.00 -43.17
N ASN A 47 23.06 19.41 -44.44
CA ASN A 47 22.95 20.81 -44.87
C ASN A 47 21.72 21.07 -45.75
N MET A 48 20.75 20.15 -45.75
CA MET A 48 19.48 20.29 -46.45
C MET A 48 18.65 21.40 -45.78
N LYS A 49 18.00 22.26 -46.58
CA LYS A 49 17.10 23.31 -46.07
C LYS A 49 15.65 22.87 -45.98
N PHE A 50 15.29 21.79 -46.68
CA PHE A 50 13.97 21.20 -46.58
C PHE A 50 13.75 20.61 -45.18
N ASP A 51 12.62 20.97 -44.58
CA ASP A 51 12.23 20.58 -43.22
C ASP A 51 11.01 19.64 -43.27
N HIS A 52 11.19 18.42 -42.77
CA HIS A 52 10.14 17.41 -42.70
C HIS A 52 9.04 17.77 -41.67
N ALA A 53 9.30 18.65 -40.69
CA ALA A 53 8.24 19.11 -39.79
C ALA A 53 7.09 19.81 -40.57
N SER A 54 7.37 20.35 -41.75
CA SER A 54 6.36 20.95 -42.63
C SER A 54 5.38 19.95 -43.27
N THR A 55 5.68 18.65 -43.23
CA THR A 55 4.84 17.59 -43.83
C THR A 55 3.98 16.85 -42.79
N GLY A 56 4.08 17.22 -41.51
CA GLY A 56 3.36 16.56 -40.41
C GLY A 56 4.08 15.32 -39.84
N PHE A 57 5.29 15.02 -40.32
CA PHE A 57 6.14 13.95 -39.78
C PHE A 57 7.55 14.49 -39.54
N GLU A 58 7.81 14.97 -38.32
CA GLU A 58 9.14 15.44 -37.92
C GLU A 58 10.10 14.25 -37.78
N LEU A 59 11.29 14.39 -38.37
CA LEU A 59 12.31 13.34 -38.30
C LEU A 59 13.12 13.50 -37.00
N GLU A 60 12.74 12.75 -35.98
CA GLU A 60 13.40 12.70 -34.68
C GLU A 60 14.09 11.35 -34.44
N GLY A 61 15.04 11.32 -33.51
CA GLY A 61 15.78 10.12 -33.14
C GLY A 61 16.40 9.41 -34.34
N GLN A 62 16.14 8.11 -34.46
CA GLN A 62 16.69 7.30 -35.54
C GLN A 62 16.11 7.63 -36.92
N HIS A 63 14.90 8.21 -36.99
CA HIS A 63 14.31 8.63 -38.27
C HIS A 63 15.09 9.78 -38.91
N ALA A 64 15.85 10.56 -38.15
CA ALA A 64 16.70 11.63 -38.70
C ALA A 64 17.88 11.10 -39.55
N ALA A 65 18.24 9.82 -39.39
CA ALA A 65 19.39 9.20 -40.05
C ALA A 65 19.02 8.29 -41.23
N VAL A 66 17.72 8.04 -41.47
CA VAL A 66 17.27 7.15 -42.56
C VAL A 66 17.45 7.80 -43.94
N ALA A 67 17.67 6.99 -44.97
CA ALA A 67 17.75 7.51 -46.32
C ALA A 67 16.34 7.84 -46.84
N CYS A 68 16.23 8.84 -47.72
CA CYS A 68 14.93 9.25 -48.27
C CYS A 68 14.17 8.08 -48.92
N MET A 69 14.89 7.15 -49.56
CA MET A 69 14.31 6.00 -50.26
C MET A 69 13.83 4.89 -49.32
N ASP A 70 14.17 4.94 -48.04
CA ASP A 70 13.68 3.97 -47.04
C ASP A 70 12.20 4.24 -46.73
N CYS A 71 11.74 5.49 -46.89
CA CYS A 71 10.33 5.88 -46.74
C CYS A 71 9.65 6.13 -48.11
N HIS A 72 10.37 6.71 -49.07
CA HIS A 72 9.83 7.07 -50.36
C HIS A 72 10.19 6.03 -51.42
N GLU A 73 9.24 5.18 -51.80
CA GLU A 73 9.43 4.11 -52.81
C GLU A 73 9.92 4.63 -54.17
N ASN A 74 9.65 5.89 -54.47
CA ASN A 74 10.06 6.56 -55.70
C ASN A 74 10.31 8.05 -55.43
N LEU A 75 10.80 8.75 -56.46
CA LEU A 75 11.15 10.18 -56.37
C LEU A 75 9.93 11.11 -56.33
N GLU A 76 8.70 10.58 -56.46
CA GLU A 76 7.45 11.32 -56.26
C GLU A 76 7.02 11.24 -54.78
N PHE A 77 7.51 12.17 -53.96
CA PHE A 77 7.39 12.23 -52.49
C PHE A 77 5.96 12.34 -51.89
N LYS A 78 4.89 12.08 -52.66
CA LYS A 78 3.50 12.44 -52.34
C LYS A 78 2.70 11.38 -51.54
N LYS A 79 3.29 10.23 -51.18
CA LYS A 79 2.54 9.04 -50.71
C LYS A 79 3.24 8.23 -49.63
N VAL A 80 3.56 8.85 -48.49
CA VAL A 80 4.01 8.12 -47.31
C VAL A 80 3.10 8.49 -46.15
N GLY A 81 2.60 7.49 -45.45
CA GLY A 81 1.77 7.70 -44.28
C GLY A 81 2.61 8.02 -43.03
N THR A 82 1.97 8.53 -41.98
CA THR A 82 2.63 9.02 -40.75
C THR A 82 2.46 8.09 -39.55
N GLN A 83 1.67 7.02 -39.69
CA GLN A 83 1.44 6.07 -38.62
C GLN A 83 2.57 5.03 -38.58
N CYS A 84 2.94 4.59 -37.37
CA CYS A 84 4.03 3.64 -37.18
C CYS A 84 3.83 2.36 -38.00
N VAL A 85 2.60 1.83 -38.02
CA VAL A 85 2.22 0.58 -38.71
C VAL A 85 2.23 0.68 -40.24
N GLU A 86 2.32 1.89 -40.82
CA GLU A 86 2.41 2.06 -42.28
C GLU A 86 3.84 1.76 -42.79
N CYS A 87 4.84 1.82 -41.91
CA CYS A 87 6.24 1.52 -42.22
C CYS A 87 6.77 0.32 -41.43
N HIS A 88 6.36 0.15 -40.18
CA HIS A 88 6.83 -0.90 -39.28
C HIS A 88 5.83 -2.06 -39.19
N THR A 89 6.35 -3.28 -39.33
CA THR A 89 5.56 -4.48 -39.09
C THR A 89 5.48 -4.77 -37.61
N ASP A 90 4.27 -4.98 -37.10
CA ASP A 90 4.08 -5.39 -35.72
C ASP A 90 4.65 -6.79 -35.45
N VAL A 91 5.55 -6.87 -34.48
CA VAL A 91 6.16 -8.13 -34.02
C VAL A 91 5.36 -8.77 -32.88
N HIS A 92 4.42 -8.04 -32.29
CA HIS A 92 3.64 -8.47 -31.12
C HIS A 92 2.34 -9.20 -31.49
N GLN A 93 2.07 -9.42 -32.77
CA GLN A 93 0.89 -10.13 -33.28
C GLN A 93 -0.44 -9.53 -32.78
N MET A 94 -0.50 -8.20 -32.72
CA MET A 94 -1.62 -7.41 -32.24
C MET A 94 -1.97 -7.59 -30.75
N SER A 95 -1.11 -8.27 -29.97
CA SER A 95 -1.37 -8.53 -28.54
C SER A 95 -1.39 -7.26 -27.68
N VAL A 96 -0.72 -6.20 -28.13
CA VAL A 96 -0.60 -4.93 -27.40
C VAL A 96 -1.29 -3.74 -28.07
N GLY A 97 -1.93 -3.94 -29.22
CA GLY A 97 -2.53 -2.87 -30.02
C GLY A 97 -1.57 -2.24 -31.03
N ASP A 98 -2.03 -1.18 -31.71
CA ASP A 98 -1.29 -0.41 -32.73
C ASP A 98 -0.73 0.93 -32.22
N ASP A 99 -0.99 1.27 -30.96
CA ASP A 99 -0.42 2.46 -30.31
C ASP A 99 1.03 2.21 -29.87
N CYS A 100 1.94 2.14 -30.85
CA CYS A 100 3.35 1.86 -30.63
C CYS A 100 4.00 2.84 -29.63
N LYS A 101 3.55 4.10 -29.64
CA LYS A 101 4.08 5.19 -28.81
C LYS A 101 3.81 5.01 -27.31
N ARG A 102 2.94 4.06 -26.94
CA ARG A 102 2.74 3.69 -25.54
C ARG A 102 3.99 3.06 -24.90
N CYS A 103 4.82 2.39 -25.71
CA CYS A 103 5.99 1.65 -25.20
C CYS A 103 7.30 2.02 -25.92
N HIS A 104 7.23 2.41 -27.18
CA HIS A 104 8.40 2.70 -28.02
C HIS A 104 8.44 4.16 -28.41
N ASP A 105 9.63 4.67 -28.67
CA ASP A 105 9.83 6.03 -29.15
C ASP A 105 10.74 6.06 -30.39
N SER A 106 10.98 7.26 -30.92
CA SER A 106 11.82 7.48 -32.09
C SER A 106 13.31 7.23 -31.82
N GLU A 107 13.75 7.15 -30.56
CA GLU A 107 15.12 6.88 -30.16
C GLU A 107 15.39 5.36 -30.11
N SER A 108 14.42 4.56 -29.66
CA SER A 108 14.59 3.13 -29.47
C SER A 108 13.28 2.32 -29.43
N TRP A 109 13.36 1.09 -29.95
CA TRP A 109 12.34 0.05 -29.73
C TRP A 109 12.48 -0.67 -28.38
N LEU A 110 13.53 -0.38 -27.61
CA LEU A 110 13.72 -0.98 -26.28
C LEU A 110 12.81 -0.30 -25.24
N VAL A 111 12.19 -1.11 -24.39
CA VAL A 111 11.28 -0.66 -23.33
C VAL A 111 11.98 -0.82 -21.98
N PHE A 112 12.13 0.28 -21.24
CA PHE A 112 12.87 0.29 -19.97
C PHE A 112 11.96 0.52 -18.75
N ASN A 113 10.70 0.88 -18.95
CA ASN A 113 9.72 1.22 -17.91
C ASN A 113 8.67 0.10 -17.70
N ILE A 114 9.07 -1.16 -17.85
CA ILE A 114 8.17 -2.31 -17.68
C ILE A 114 7.47 -2.32 -16.29
N PRO A 115 8.13 -1.99 -15.16
CA PRO A 115 7.44 -1.90 -13.87
C PRO A 115 6.31 -0.86 -13.85
N ASP A 116 6.54 0.32 -14.41
CA ASP A 116 5.54 1.41 -14.47
C ASP A 116 4.34 0.99 -15.33
N LEU A 117 4.57 0.24 -16.42
CA LEU A 117 3.49 -0.27 -17.27
C LEU A 117 2.62 -1.29 -16.52
N HIS A 118 3.22 -2.14 -15.68
CA HIS A 118 2.50 -3.09 -14.86
C HIS A 118 1.65 -2.38 -13.78
N GLU A 119 2.21 -1.36 -13.13
CA GLU A 119 1.49 -0.53 -12.15
C GLU A 119 0.29 0.19 -12.79
N GLN A 120 0.50 0.85 -13.94
CA GLN A 120 -0.56 1.57 -14.67
C GLN A 120 -1.69 0.66 -15.15
N ASN A 121 -1.41 -0.63 -15.37
CA ASN A 121 -2.40 -1.62 -15.81
C ASN A 121 -3.01 -2.43 -14.64
N GLY A 122 -2.70 -2.07 -13.39
CA GLY A 122 -3.36 -2.61 -12.20
C GLY A 122 -2.76 -3.90 -11.65
N PHE A 123 -1.50 -4.21 -11.97
CA PHE A 123 -0.74 -5.28 -11.33
C PHE A 123 0.69 -4.83 -11.00
N PRO A 124 0.91 -4.00 -9.96
CA PRO A 124 2.24 -3.54 -9.59
C PRO A 124 3.17 -4.71 -9.26
N LEU A 125 4.35 -4.75 -9.88
CA LEU A 125 5.36 -5.79 -9.63
C LEU A 125 6.07 -5.53 -8.30
N GLN A 126 5.49 -6.03 -7.22
CA GLN A 126 5.92 -5.80 -5.85
C GLN A 126 6.00 -7.10 -5.02
N GLY A 127 6.66 -7.04 -3.87
CA GLY A 127 6.86 -8.21 -3.01
C GLY A 127 7.53 -9.37 -3.74
N ALA A 128 7.00 -10.58 -3.60
CA ALA A 128 7.51 -11.77 -4.29
C ALA A 128 7.41 -11.67 -5.84
N HIS A 129 6.43 -10.93 -6.37
CA HIS A 129 6.15 -10.86 -7.81
C HIS A 129 7.23 -10.12 -8.61
N ILE A 130 8.07 -9.30 -7.95
CA ILE A 130 9.16 -8.57 -8.63
C ILE A 130 10.28 -9.50 -9.13
N THR A 131 10.38 -10.70 -8.57
CA THR A 131 11.45 -11.67 -8.90
C THR A 131 11.05 -12.70 -9.94
N LEU A 132 9.79 -12.71 -10.35
CA LEU A 132 9.28 -13.66 -11.33
C LEU A 132 9.89 -13.39 -12.71
N ALA A 133 10.13 -14.47 -13.46
CA ALA A 133 10.47 -14.33 -14.85
C ALA A 133 9.22 -13.93 -15.64
N CYS A 134 9.40 -13.16 -16.73
CA CYS A 134 8.27 -12.72 -17.55
C CYS A 134 7.40 -13.90 -18.05
N ILE A 135 8.04 -15.04 -18.32
CA ILE A 135 7.39 -16.26 -18.81
C ILE A 135 6.50 -16.93 -17.76
N ASP A 136 6.70 -16.65 -16.46
CA ASP A 136 5.91 -17.23 -15.38
C ASP A 136 4.47 -16.70 -15.38
N CYS A 137 4.24 -15.54 -16.02
CA CYS A 137 2.91 -14.96 -16.23
C CYS A 137 2.56 -14.87 -17.73
N HIS A 138 3.50 -14.46 -18.58
CA HIS A 138 3.28 -14.27 -20.00
C HIS A 138 3.85 -15.44 -20.81
N ASP A 139 3.06 -16.51 -20.95
CA ASP A 139 3.43 -17.78 -21.62
C ASP A 139 4.03 -17.62 -23.03
N ALA A 140 3.64 -16.56 -23.75
CA ALA A 140 4.09 -16.29 -25.11
C ALA A 140 5.14 -15.16 -25.21
N SER A 141 5.70 -14.70 -24.08
CA SER A 141 6.68 -13.61 -24.02
C SER A 141 7.96 -13.88 -24.81
N ASN A 142 8.38 -15.15 -24.93
CA ASN A 142 9.50 -15.56 -25.78
C ASN A 142 9.31 -15.23 -27.27
N ASN A 143 8.05 -15.07 -27.72
CA ASN A 143 7.70 -14.66 -29.08
C ASN A 143 7.27 -13.19 -29.15
N LEU A 144 7.56 -12.40 -28.11
CA LEU A 144 7.14 -11.00 -27.97
C LEU A 144 5.61 -10.79 -27.99
N VAL A 145 4.86 -11.81 -27.60
CA VAL A 145 3.40 -11.74 -27.52
C VAL A 145 3.01 -11.54 -26.05
N TRP A 146 2.37 -10.41 -25.76
CA TRP A 146 2.05 -9.96 -24.39
C TRP A 146 0.54 -9.93 -24.20
N GLN A 147 -0.04 -11.10 -23.94
CA GLN A 147 -1.45 -11.20 -23.59
C GLN A 147 -1.67 -10.83 -22.12
N ARG A 148 -2.79 -10.14 -21.86
CA ARG A 148 -3.23 -9.83 -20.51
C ARG A 148 -3.70 -11.12 -19.84
N GLN A 149 -3.11 -11.44 -18.69
CA GLN A 149 -3.60 -12.49 -17.80
C GLN A 149 -4.61 -11.92 -16.79
N GLY A 150 -5.35 -12.81 -16.13
CA GLY A 150 -6.11 -12.44 -14.93
C GLY A 150 -5.19 -11.80 -13.89
N GLN A 151 -5.65 -10.71 -13.27
CA GLN A 151 -4.88 -9.91 -12.31
C GLN A 151 -5.40 -10.08 -10.87
N GLU A 152 -6.40 -10.94 -10.67
CA GLU A 152 -6.90 -11.26 -9.34
C GLU A 152 -6.00 -12.30 -8.69
N CYS A 153 -5.78 -12.18 -7.38
CA CYS A 153 -4.90 -13.09 -6.63
C CYS A 153 -5.26 -14.56 -6.88
N VAL A 154 -6.56 -14.88 -6.86
CA VAL A 154 -7.09 -16.24 -7.04
C VAL A 154 -7.04 -16.75 -8.48
N ASP A 155 -6.67 -15.94 -9.45
CA ASP A 155 -6.47 -16.42 -10.82
C ASP A 155 -5.20 -17.28 -10.89
N CYS A 156 -4.20 -16.99 -10.04
CA CYS A 156 -2.97 -17.78 -9.91
C CYS A 156 -2.94 -18.59 -8.61
N HIS A 157 -3.31 -17.99 -7.48
CA HIS A 157 -3.15 -18.57 -6.13
C HIS A 157 -4.38 -19.34 -5.64
N ARG A 158 -5.16 -19.92 -6.56
CA ARG A 158 -6.34 -20.72 -6.21
C ARG A 158 -5.98 -21.98 -5.42
N GLU A 159 -4.92 -22.66 -5.85
CA GLU A 159 -4.46 -23.87 -5.18
C GLU A 159 -3.91 -23.55 -3.79
N ASP A 160 -3.13 -22.47 -3.66
CA ASP A 160 -2.67 -21.98 -2.35
C ASP A 160 -3.86 -21.70 -1.42
N TYR A 161 -4.90 -21.01 -1.92
CA TYR A 161 -6.13 -20.77 -1.16
C TYR A 161 -6.84 -22.07 -0.74
N GLN A 162 -6.91 -23.07 -1.62
CA GLN A 162 -7.61 -24.33 -1.35
C GLN A 162 -6.85 -25.28 -0.44
N THR A 163 -5.53 -25.15 -0.37
CA THR A 163 -4.64 -26.08 0.36
C THR A 163 -4.09 -25.49 1.66
N ALA A 164 -4.29 -24.20 1.91
CA ALA A 164 -4.01 -23.57 3.20
C ALA A 164 -4.73 -24.32 4.32
N SER A 165 -3.99 -24.66 5.38
CA SER A 165 -4.48 -25.44 6.53
C SER A 165 -4.24 -24.78 7.88
N ASP A 166 -3.49 -23.68 7.91
CA ASP A 166 -3.15 -22.92 9.11
C ASP A 166 -3.15 -21.41 8.81
N PRO A 167 -4.31 -20.74 8.88
CA PRO A 167 -5.65 -21.31 9.06
C PRO A 167 -6.21 -21.97 7.78
N ASP A 168 -7.18 -22.88 7.92
CA ASP A 168 -7.89 -23.47 6.77
C ASP A 168 -8.86 -22.46 6.15
N HIS A 169 -8.52 -21.93 4.98
CA HIS A 169 -9.31 -20.89 4.32
C HIS A 169 -10.68 -21.38 3.85
N VAL A 170 -10.78 -22.63 3.39
CA VAL A 170 -12.00 -23.18 2.81
C VAL A 170 -12.99 -23.56 3.90
N ALA A 171 -12.53 -24.26 4.93
CA ALA A 171 -13.36 -24.66 6.06
C ALA A 171 -13.87 -23.45 6.85
N SER A 172 -13.04 -22.39 6.94
CA SER A 172 -13.41 -21.15 7.63
C SER A 172 -14.27 -20.22 6.77
N GLY A 173 -14.37 -20.48 5.47
CA GLY A 173 -15.16 -19.67 4.54
C GLY A 173 -14.60 -18.25 4.36
N PHE A 174 -13.28 -18.09 4.39
CA PHE A 174 -12.66 -16.78 4.24
C PHE A 174 -12.94 -16.15 2.87
N SER A 175 -12.77 -14.83 2.80
CA SER A 175 -12.92 -14.10 1.55
C SER A 175 -11.76 -14.42 0.61
N ILE A 176 -12.03 -14.40 -0.69
CA ILE A 176 -10.99 -14.38 -1.74
C ILE A 176 -10.38 -12.99 -1.95
N ASP A 177 -10.83 -12.00 -1.19
CA ASP A 177 -10.15 -10.70 -1.06
C ASP A 177 -8.90 -10.86 -0.19
N CYS A 178 -7.84 -11.42 -0.78
CA CYS A 178 -6.64 -11.87 -0.07
C CYS A 178 -5.95 -10.75 0.71
N ILE A 179 -6.05 -9.50 0.24
CA ILE A 179 -5.38 -8.34 0.85
C ILE A 179 -5.96 -7.93 2.20
N GLN A 180 -7.11 -8.50 2.60
CA GLN A 180 -7.64 -8.34 3.95
C GLN A 180 -6.73 -8.97 5.01
N CYS A 181 -5.94 -9.99 4.64
CA CYS A 181 -5.07 -10.72 5.55
C CYS A 181 -3.61 -10.74 5.10
N HIS A 182 -3.35 -10.83 3.80
CA HIS A 182 -2.01 -10.97 3.24
C HIS A 182 -1.51 -9.64 2.66
N GLU A 183 -0.25 -9.32 2.92
CA GLU A 183 0.38 -8.09 2.44
C GLU A 183 1.08 -8.34 1.09
N PRO A 184 0.64 -7.71 -0.02
CA PRO A 184 1.25 -7.89 -1.35
C PRO A 184 2.74 -7.52 -1.43
N LEU A 185 3.24 -6.70 -0.50
CA LEU A 185 4.66 -6.35 -0.41
C LEU A 185 5.52 -7.44 0.23
N SER A 186 4.91 -8.44 0.86
CA SER A 186 5.62 -9.52 1.53
C SER A 186 6.25 -10.50 0.54
N GLN A 187 7.37 -11.11 0.95
CA GLN A 187 8.06 -12.15 0.18
C GLN A 187 7.45 -13.55 0.38
N GLN A 188 6.48 -13.67 1.28
CA GLN A 188 5.81 -14.91 1.65
C GLN A 188 4.36 -14.62 2.03
N TRP A 189 3.52 -15.66 2.04
CA TRP A 189 2.16 -15.64 2.57
C TRP A 189 2.19 -15.52 4.11
N GLY A 190 2.63 -14.36 4.60
CA GLY A 190 2.51 -13.96 5.99
C GLY A 190 1.30 -13.06 6.15
N GLY A 191 0.65 -13.13 7.30
CA GLY A 191 -0.34 -12.13 7.68
C GLY A 191 0.04 -11.56 9.03
N ASP A 192 0.20 -10.25 9.06
CA ASP A 192 0.61 -9.53 10.28
C ASP A 192 -0.57 -8.73 10.88
N ASN A 193 -1.74 -8.77 10.23
CA ASN A 193 -2.80 -7.76 10.42
C ASN A 193 -4.13 -8.27 11.00
N PHE A 194 -4.23 -9.53 11.47
CA PHE A 194 -5.50 -10.08 11.97
C PHE A 194 -5.82 -9.80 13.44
N HIS A 195 -4.86 -9.35 14.25
CA HIS A 195 -5.01 -9.16 15.70
C HIS A 195 -4.88 -7.69 16.14
N TYR A 196 -5.24 -6.73 15.28
CA TYR A 196 -5.15 -5.30 15.63
C TYR A 196 -6.00 -4.92 16.85
N PHE A 197 -7.17 -5.53 17.01
CA PHE A 197 -8.09 -5.25 18.13
C PHE A 197 -7.70 -5.95 19.44
N PHE A 198 -6.98 -7.07 19.35
CA PHE A 198 -6.46 -7.79 20.51
C PHE A 198 -5.04 -8.29 20.19
N PRO A 199 -4.03 -7.44 20.36
CA PRO A 199 -2.66 -7.80 20.01
C PRO A 199 -2.16 -9.00 20.82
N LEU A 200 -1.71 -10.04 20.13
CA LEU A 200 -1.08 -11.22 20.73
C LEU A 200 0.36 -10.90 21.16
N VAL A 201 0.47 -10.10 22.23
CA VAL A 201 1.74 -9.65 22.79
C VAL A 201 1.79 -9.92 24.30
N LEU A 202 2.99 -9.86 24.86
CA LEU A 202 3.24 -10.02 26.30
C LEU A 202 2.69 -11.37 26.80
N GLY A 203 1.75 -11.39 27.76
CA GLY A 203 1.16 -12.61 28.29
C GLY A 203 0.31 -13.41 27.28
N HIS A 204 -0.06 -12.80 26.15
CA HIS A 204 -0.81 -13.46 25.07
C HIS A 204 0.06 -13.77 23.84
N ASP A 205 1.38 -13.63 23.95
CA ASP A 205 2.32 -13.97 22.88
C ASP A 205 2.44 -15.51 22.74
N GLY A 206 2.46 -15.97 21.48
CA GLY A 206 2.63 -17.40 21.15
C GLY A 206 1.45 -18.31 21.46
N LEU A 207 0.23 -17.77 21.61
CA LEU A 207 -0.99 -18.57 21.70
C LEU A 207 -1.33 -19.18 20.34
N ASP A 208 -1.86 -20.40 20.37
CA ASP A 208 -2.40 -21.03 19.16
C ASP A 208 -3.74 -20.40 18.81
N CYS A 209 -4.05 -20.30 17.51
CA CYS A 209 -5.30 -19.71 17.03
C CYS A 209 -6.54 -20.32 17.73
N MET A 210 -6.51 -21.64 17.95
CA MET A 210 -7.59 -22.41 18.56
C MET A 210 -7.74 -22.21 20.07
N ASP A 211 -6.74 -21.63 20.76
CA ASP A 211 -6.85 -21.26 22.18
C ASP A 211 -7.93 -20.19 22.38
N CYS A 212 -8.15 -19.38 21.35
CA CYS A 212 -9.15 -18.33 21.32
C CYS A 212 -10.31 -18.71 20.38
N HIS A 213 -10.00 -18.98 19.10
CA HIS A 213 -10.99 -19.22 18.03
C HIS A 213 -11.53 -20.64 18.06
N THR A 214 -12.37 -20.92 19.05
CA THR A 214 -13.05 -22.22 19.22
C THR A 214 -14.08 -22.55 18.12
N SER A 215 -14.46 -21.57 17.29
CA SER A 215 -15.31 -21.77 16.11
C SER A 215 -14.46 -21.83 14.85
N PRO A 216 -14.75 -22.75 13.90
CA PRO A 216 -14.07 -22.79 12.61
C PRO A 216 -14.30 -21.53 11.76
N THR A 217 -15.31 -20.72 12.06
CA THR A 217 -15.56 -19.45 11.36
C THR A 217 -14.78 -18.27 11.92
N TYR A 218 -13.97 -18.46 12.97
CA TYR A 218 -13.21 -17.42 13.66
C TYR A 218 -14.07 -16.26 14.20
N ASP A 219 -15.40 -16.44 14.30
CA ASP A 219 -16.34 -15.39 14.67
C ASP A 219 -16.25 -14.97 16.15
N GLN A 220 -16.12 -13.66 16.33
CA GLN A 220 -16.40 -12.81 17.50
C GLN A 220 -16.25 -13.43 18.89
N ILE A 221 -15.00 -13.69 19.29
CA ILE A 221 -14.63 -13.68 20.69
C ILE A 221 -14.60 -12.21 21.15
N GLN A 222 -15.32 -11.91 22.22
CA GLN A 222 -15.19 -10.61 22.87
C GLN A 222 -13.89 -10.62 23.70
N PRO A 223 -12.98 -9.64 23.55
CA PRO A 223 -11.70 -9.59 24.28
C PRO A 223 -11.89 -9.10 25.71
N ILE A 224 -12.83 -9.72 26.43
CA ILE A 224 -13.12 -9.43 27.82
C ILE A 224 -12.24 -10.35 28.65
N CYS A 225 -11.35 -9.76 29.45
CA CYS A 225 -10.38 -10.49 30.27
C CYS A 225 -11.04 -11.59 31.11
N SER A 226 -12.18 -11.26 31.75
CA SER A 226 -12.92 -12.20 32.60
C SER A 226 -13.58 -13.36 31.85
N THR A 227 -13.68 -13.33 30.52
CA THR A 227 -14.19 -14.49 29.77
C THR A 227 -13.21 -15.65 29.83
N CYS A 228 -11.91 -15.36 29.84
CA CYS A 228 -10.85 -16.38 29.90
C CYS A 228 -10.27 -16.52 31.31
N HIS A 229 -10.12 -15.40 32.03
CA HIS A 229 -9.42 -15.33 33.31
C HIS A 229 -10.36 -15.24 34.52
N ILE A 230 -11.57 -15.81 34.42
CA ILE A 230 -12.51 -15.81 35.54
C ILE A 230 -11.97 -16.61 36.73
N ASP A 231 -11.27 -17.70 36.48
CA ASP A 231 -10.69 -18.55 37.53
C ASP A 231 -9.54 -17.83 38.24
N ASP A 232 -8.71 -17.08 37.51
CA ASP A 232 -7.68 -16.21 38.09
C ASP A 232 -8.32 -15.12 38.97
N TYR A 233 -9.37 -14.46 38.44
CA TYR A 233 -10.14 -13.47 39.21
C TYR A 233 -10.71 -14.07 40.49
N GLN A 234 -11.27 -15.29 40.41
CA GLN A 234 -11.90 -15.93 41.56
C GLN A 234 -10.91 -16.47 42.60
N SER A 235 -9.72 -16.87 42.17
CA SER A 235 -8.69 -17.45 43.03
C SER A 235 -7.74 -16.40 43.64
N ALA A 236 -7.81 -15.14 43.20
CA ALA A 236 -7.03 -14.05 43.75
C ALA A 236 -7.26 -13.87 45.27
N THR A 237 -6.17 -13.82 46.05
CA THR A 237 -6.21 -13.71 47.51
C THR A 237 -5.55 -12.46 48.07
N ASN A 238 -4.76 -11.72 47.28
CA ASN A 238 -4.04 -10.54 47.73
C ASN A 238 -3.98 -9.43 46.65
N PRO A 239 -4.94 -8.50 46.63
CA PRO A 239 -6.19 -8.50 47.41
C PRO A 239 -7.16 -9.60 46.92
N ASN A 240 -8.08 -10.02 47.78
CA ASN A 240 -9.12 -10.95 47.36
C ASN A 240 -10.21 -10.22 46.56
N HIS A 241 -10.36 -10.59 45.28
CA HIS A 241 -11.26 -9.87 44.36
C HIS A 241 -12.75 -10.03 44.70
N LEU A 242 -13.22 -11.26 44.92
CA LEU A 242 -14.64 -11.54 45.21
C LEU A 242 -15.12 -10.88 46.49
N SER A 243 -14.39 -11.09 47.59
CA SER A 243 -14.78 -10.62 48.93
C SER A 243 -14.76 -9.10 49.03
N SER A 244 -13.82 -8.46 48.31
CA SER A 244 -13.70 -7.01 48.24
C SER A 244 -14.63 -6.41 47.18
N GLY A 245 -15.30 -7.22 46.36
CA GLY A 245 -16.29 -6.76 45.39
C GLY A 245 -15.70 -5.96 44.23
N PHE A 246 -14.47 -6.28 43.80
CA PHE A 246 -13.84 -5.60 42.68
C PHE A 246 -14.61 -5.84 41.35
N PRO A 247 -14.53 -4.92 40.37
CA PRO A 247 -15.14 -5.14 39.06
C PRO A 247 -14.36 -6.18 38.24
N THR A 248 -15.02 -6.75 37.23
CA THR A 248 -14.38 -7.65 36.24
C THR A 248 -13.70 -6.90 35.09
N ASP A 249 -13.67 -5.56 35.14
CA ASP A 249 -12.88 -4.75 34.23
C ASP A 249 -11.42 -4.72 34.68
N CYS A 250 -10.69 -5.76 34.29
CA CYS A 250 -9.32 -6.00 34.76
C CYS A 250 -8.35 -4.87 34.37
N ALA A 251 -8.63 -4.15 33.28
CA ALA A 251 -7.76 -3.09 32.76
C ALA A 251 -7.69 -1.85 33.66
N LEU A 252 -8.60 -1.73 34.65
CA LEU A 252 -8.55 -0.68 35.67
C LEU A 252 -7.29 -0.78 36.54
N CYS A 253 -6.82 -2.00 36.81
CA CYS A 253 -5.69 -2.23 37.70
C CYS A 253 -4.55 -3.00 37.03
N HIS A 254 -4.85 -3.87 36.06
CA HIS A 254 -3.89 -4.77 35.43
C HIS A 254 -3.65 -4.40 33.97
N ASN A 255 -2.57 -4.96 33.42
CA ASN A 255 -2.25 -4.92 32.00
C ASN A 255 -1.91 -6.34 31.52
N THR A 256 -1.58 -6.48 30.25
CA THR A 256 -1.29 -7.77 29.61
C THR A 256 0.11 -8.32 29.92
N ASN A 257 0.87 -7.73 30.84
CA ASN A 257 2.14 -8.32 31.27
C ASN A 257 1.92 -9.69 31.92
N PRO A 258 2.85 -10.65 31.69
CA PRO A 258 2.79 -11.95 32.34
C PRO A 258 2.71 -11.82 33.88
N GLY A 259 1.79 -12.59 34.47
CA GLY A 259 1.64 -12.68 35.93
C GLY A 259 0.79 -11.60 36.58
N TRP A 260 0.01 -10.83 35.81
CA TRP A 260 -0.93 -9.81 36.33
C TRP A 260 -0.27 -8.72 37.19
N ALA A 261 1.06 -8.59 37.11
CA ALA A 261 1.87 -7.70 37.91
C ALA A 261 2.75 -6.78 37.03
N PRO A 262 2.96 -5.52 37.45
CA PRO A 262 2.39 -4.87 38.64
C PRO A 262 0.92 -4.49 38.44
N ALA A 263 0.12 -4.59 39.51
CA ALA A 263 -1.21 -3.99 39.56
C ALA A 263 -1.06 -2.52 40.01
N SER A 264 -1.74 -1.61 39.32
CA SER A 264 -1.87 -0.21 39.70
C SER A 264 -3.18 0.01 40.45
N PHE A 265 -3.17 0.91 41.41
CA PHE A 265 -4.38 1.37 42.12
C PHE A 265 -4.52 2.88 42.01
N GLU A 266 -3.99 3.48 40.93
CA GLU A 266 -4.01 4.94 40.73
C GLU A 266 -5.42 5.54 40.74
N ASN A 267 -6.45 4.78 40.35
CA ASN A 267 -7.84 5.18 40.41
C ASN A 267 -8.44 5.20 41.83
N HIS A 268 -7.70 4.77 42.86
CA HIS A 268 -8.18 4.79 44.24
C HIS A 268 -8.58 6.20 44.70
N ASP A 269 -7.91 7.24 44.21
CA ASP A 269 -8.25 8.64 44.54
C ASP A 269 -9.52 9.14 43.84
N ASP A 270 -9.87 8.55 42.69
CA ASP A 270 -11.05 8.92 41.92
C ASP A 270 -12.31 8.24 42.47
N ASP A 271 -12.18 6.98 42.87
CA ASP A 271 -13.30 6.15 43.32
C ASP A 271 -13.47 6.14 44.84
N HIS A 272 -12.39 6.36 45.60
CA HIS A 272 -12.31 6.17 47.05
C HIS A 272 -11.52 7.28 47.77
N PHE A 273 -11.19 7.05 49.06
CA PHE A 273 -10.43 8.01 49.86
C PHE A 273 -9.05 8.26 49.24
N PRO A 274 -8.61 9.52 49.05
CA PRO A 274 -7.37 9.80 48.35
C PRO A 274 -6.13 9.39 49.16
N ILE A 275 -5.31 8.51 48.58
CA ILE A 275 -4.04 8.01 49.14
C ILE A 275 -2.83 8.38 48.28
N TYR A 276 -3.05 8.70 46.99
CA TYR A 276 -2.02 9.16 46.06
C TYR A 276 -1.96 10.69 45.95
N SER A 277 -2.90 11.40 46.59
CA SER A 277 -2.99 12.85 46.66
C SER A 277 -3.43 13.35 48.05
N GLY A 278 -3.53 14.67 48.22
CA GLY A 278 -3.94 15.28 49.48
C GLY A 278 -2.90 15.21 50.61
N THR A 279 -3.35 15.43 51.85
CA THR A 279 -2.53 15.47 53.07
C THR A 279 -1.98 14.10 53.48
N HIS A 280 -2.55 13.03 52.93
CA HIS A 280 -2.19 11.65 53.23
C HIS A 280 -1.26 10.99 52.19
N ARG A 281 -0.94 11.73 51.11
CA ARG A 281 -0.08 11.24 50.03
C ARG A 281 1.29 10.80 50.54
N GLY A 282 1.65 9.55 50.25
CA GLY A 282 2.97 8.99 50.57
C GLY A 282 3.20 8.72 52.06
N THR A 283 2.15 8.80 52.87
CA THR A 283 2.21 8.49 54.30
C THR A 283 2.21 6.99 54.57
N TRP A 284 1.58 6.20 53.69
CA TRP A 284 1.38 4.77 53.86
C TRP A 284 1.85 3.99 52.63
N SER A 285 2.27 2.75 52.86
CA SER A 285 2.86 1.88 51.84
C SER A 285 2.16 0.52 51.72
N SER A 286 1.27 0.20 52.67
CA SER A 286 0.48 -1.02 52.66
C SER A 286 -1.01 -0.73 52.79
N CYS A 287 -1.80 -1.44 52.00
CA CYS A 287 -3.26 -1.40 52.06
C CYS A 287 -3.79 -1.72 53.47
N THR A 288 -3.07 -2.56 54.24
CA THR A 288 -3.46 -2.97 55.60
C THR A 288 -3.38 -1.86 56.64
N GLU A 289 -2.73 -0.74 56.32
CA GLU A 289 -2.64 0.43 57.21
C GLU A 289 -4.00 1.12 57.38
N CYS A 290 -4.88 1.05 56.37
CA CYS A 290 -6.26 1.53 56.45
C CYS A 290 -7.26 0.38 56.45
N HIS A 291 -7.02 -0.66 55.65
CA HIS A 291 -7.93 -1.79 55.49
C HIS A 291 -7.59 -2.90 56.46
N THR A 292 -8.32 -2.97 57.56
CA THR A 292 -7.99 -3.84 58.71
C THR A 292 -8.29 -5.32 58.47
N ASN A 293 -8.84 -5.69 57.30
CA ASN A 293 -9.10 -7.08 56.91
C ASN A 293 -8.52 -7.38 55.53
N THR A 294 -7.46 -8.18 55.48
CA THR A 294 -6.79 -8.60 54.23
C THR A 294 -7.67 -9.48 53.34
N SER A 295 -8.71 -10.08 53.89
CA SER A 295 -9.67 -10.92 53.18
C SER A 295 -10.93 -10.16 52.77
N ASN A 296 -11.06 -8.87 53.07
CA ASN A 296 -12.12 -8.00 52.58
C ASN A 296 -11.71 -6.54 52.76
N TYR A 297 -11.23 -5.93 51.69
CA TYR A 297 -10.76 -4.54 51.71
C TYR A 297 -11.90 -3.51 51.84
N ASN A 298 -13.17 -3.91 51.84
CA ASN A 298 -14.26 -2.98 52.22
C ASN A 298 -14.29 -2.68 53.73
N ILE A 299 -13.49 -3.39 54.54
CA ILE A 299 -13.38 -3.15 55.97
C ILE A 299 -12.15 -2.28 56.22
N PHE A 300 -12.40 -1.05 56.68
CA PHE A 300 -11.36 -0.06 56.94
C PHE A 300 -11.59 0.67 58.28
N SER A 301 -10.55 1.36 58.74
CA SER A 301 -10.64 2.18 59.93
C SER A 301 -10.02 3.56 59.75
N CYS A 302 -10.79 4.60 60.09
CA CYS A 302 -10.28 5.97 60.19
C CYS A 302 -9.83 6.30 61.62
N ILE A 303 -10.36 5.57 62.60
CA ILE A 303 -10.22 5.85 64.03
C ILE A 303 -9.07 5.06 64.67
N ASP A 304 -8.41 4.16 63.95
CA ASP A 304 -7.20 3.50 64.44
C ASP A 304 -5.92 4.31 64.14
N CYS A 305 -6.08 5.48 63.49
CA CYS A 305 -5.00 6.38 63.13
C CYS A 305 -4.69 7.41 64.22
N HIS A 306 -3.42 7.81 64.35
CA HIS A 306 -2.88 8.58 65.49
C HIS A 306 -3.64 9.85 65.91
N GLU A 307 -4.19 10.64 64.98
CA GLU A 307 -4.97 11.84 65.35
C GLU A 307 -6.43 11.52 65.68
N HIS A 308 -7.01 10.55 64.97
CA HIS A 308 -8.43 10.21 65.03
C HIS A 308 -8.73 9.14 66.08
N SER A 309 -7.71 8.51 66.69
CA SER A 309 -7.86 7.48 67.71
C SER A 309 -8.25 7.98 69.10
N ASP A 310 -8.13 9.28 69.34
CA ASP A 310 -8.62 9.90 70.58
C ASP A 310 -10.08 10.35 70.41
N LYS A 311 -11.00 9.49 70.86
CA LYS A 311 -12.43 9.78 70.85
C LYS A 311 -12.78 11.08 71.58
N SER A 312 -12.16 11.37 72.72
CA SER A 312 -12.50 12.58 73.49
C SER A 312 -12.12 13.85 72.72
N ARG A 313 -11.01 13.79 71.97
CA ARG A 313 -10.58 14.89 71.11
C ARG A 313 -11.50 15.04 69.90
N MET A 314 -11.89 13.94 69.26
CA MET A 314 -12.81 13.98 68.11
C MET A 314 -14.20 14.46 68.51
N ASP A 315 -14.74 13.98 69.64
CA ASP A 315 -16.04 14.42 70.15
C ASP A 315 -16.06 15.95 70.34
N LYS A 316 -15.01 16.51 70.97
CA LYS A 316 -14.90 17.96 71.18
C LYS A 316 -14.76 18.76 69.88
N LYS A 317 -14.11 18.21 68.84
CA LYS A 317 -14.03 18.85 67.51
C LYS A 317 -15.40 18.89 66.80
N HIS A 318 -16.33 18.00 67.18
CA HIS A 318 -17.64 17.81 66.53
C HIS A 318 -18.82 18.09 67.48
N ASP A 319 -18.62 18.82 68.58
CA ASP A 319 -19.64 19.11 69.60
C ASP A 319 -20.89 19.82 69.03
N ASP A 320 -20.73 20.55 67.91
CA ASP A 320 -21.78 21.27 67.20
C ASP A 320 -22.28 20.56 65.93
N VAL A 321 -21.73 19.39 65.59
CA VAL A 321 -22.07 18.64 64.38
C VAL A 321 -23.20 17.65 64.67
N GLY A 322 -24.43 18.03 64.29
CA GLY A 322 -25.60 17.17 64.41
C GLY A 322 -25.44 15.86 63.63
N GLY A 323 -25.62 14.71 64.31
CA GLY A 323 -25.53 13.39 63.68
C GLY A 323 -24.11 12.79 63.66
N TYR A 324 -23.13 13.45 64.27
CA TYR A 324 -21.79 12.91 64.48
C TYR A 324 -21.82 11.52 65.16
N ARG A 325 -21.03 10.59 64.62
CA ARG A 325 -20.77 9.27 65.18
C ARG A 325 -19.29 8.98 65.07
N TYR A 326 -18.70 8.51 66.17
CA TYR A 326 -17.31 8.07 66.20
C TYR A 326 -17.19 6.65 65.63
N GLU A 327 -17.39 6.53 64.32
CA GLU A 327 -17.39 5.28 63.56
C GLU A 327 -16.74 5.54 62.19
N SER A 328 -15.85 4.68 61.72
CA SER A 328 -15.07 4.89 60.47
C SER A 328 -15.94 5.19 59.25
N ASN A 329 -17.07 4.49 59.08
CA ASN A 329 -18.01 4.77 57.99
C ASN A 329 -18.65 6.16 58.10
N ALA A 330 -18.94 6.64 59.32
CA ALA A 330 -19.47 7.97 59.53
C ALA A 330 -18.40 9.04 59.25
N CYS A 331 -17.16 8.81 59.70
CA CYS A 331 -16.02 9.67 59.39
C CYS A 331 -15.81 9.79 57.87
N TYR A 332 -15.80 8.67 57.15
CA TYR A 332 -15.63 8.65 55.69
C TYR A 332 -16.78 9.37 54.96
N ASN A 333 -18.03 9.16 55.38
CA ASN A 333 -19.19 9.82 54.76
C ASN A 333 -19.16 11.35 54.92
N CYS A 334 -18.65 11.87 56.04
CA CYS A 334 -18.48 13.30 56.26
C CYS A 334 -17.20 13.85 55.60
N HIS A 335 -16.13 13.07 55.58
CA HIS A 335 -14.80 13.46 55.08
C HIS A 335 -14.30 12.51 53.97
N PRO A 336 -14.97 12.43 52.81
CA PRO A 336 -14.61 11.46 51.76
C PRO A 336 -13.25 11.74 51.12
N THR A 337 -12.75 12.98 51.23
CA THR A 337 -11.46 13.42 50.67
C THR A 337 -10.36 13.62 51.72
N GLY A 338 -10.64 13.28 52.99
CA GLY A 338 -9.71 13.50 54.11
C GLY A 338 -9.46 14.97 54.46
N ARG A 339 -10.29 15.89 53.95
CA ARG A 339 -10.27 17.31 54.30
C ARG A 339 -11.26 17.57 55.44
N GLU A 340 -10.78 18.25 56.48
CA GLU A 340 -11.59 18.80 57.58
C GLU A 340 -12.49 19.95 57.10
#